data_AF-A0A497FPZ6-F1
#
_entry.id   AF-A0A497FPZ6-F1
#
_cell.length_a   1.000
_cell.length_b   1.000
_cell.length_c   1.000
_cell.angle_alpha   90.00
_cell.angle_beta   90.00
_cell.angle_gamma   90.00
#
_symmetry.space_group_name_H-M   'P 1'
#
loop_
_entity.id
_entity.type
_entity.pdbx_description
1 polymer ?
#
loop_
_entity_poly.entity_id
_entity_poly.type
_entity_poly.pdbx_seq_one_letter_code
_entity_poly.pdbx_strand_id
1 'polypeptide(L)' 'MPEFRTCSFCGEKIPPGTGLMYVKTDGTVYYFCTRKCRVLFFRGTDARKLKWTKKYVKSK' A
#
# COMPACT_ATOMS: atom_id res chain seq x y z
N MET A 1 21.62 -6.04 4.25
CA MET A 1 20.55 -6.83 4.92
C MET A 1 19.24 -6.61 4.16
N PRO A 2 18.42 -7.65 3.95
CA PRO A 2 17.11 -7.48 3.33
C PRO A 2 16.19 -6.63 4.21
N GLU A 3 15.75 -5.48 3.70
CA GLU A 3 14.79 -4.62 4.39
C GLU A 3 13.36 -5.04 4.10
N PHE A 4 12.59 -5.33 5.14
CA PHE A 4 11.16 -5.53 5.04
C PHE A 4 10.46 -4.17 5.03
N ARG A 5 9.72 -3.88 3.96
CA ARG A 5 8.91 -2.66 3.85
C ARG A 5 7.44 -2.96 4.09
N THR A 6 6.67 -1.97 4.52
CA THR A 6 5.22 -2.13 4.69
C THR A 6 4.50 -1.42 3.56
N CYS A 7 3.51 -2.09 2.95
CA CYS A 7 2.68 -1.52 1.92
C CYS A 7 1.82 -0.39 2.48
N SER A 8 1.93 0.80 1.89
CA SER A 8 1.20 1.99 2.31
C SER A 8 -0.32 1.86 2.10
N PHE A 9 -0.76 0.99 1.17
CA PHE A 9 -2.18 0.77 0.87
C PHE A 9 -2.80 -0.35 1.74
N CYS A 10 -2.41 -1.61 1.53
CA CYS A 10 -3.04 -2.74 2.19
C CYS A 10 -2.53 -2.99 3.63
N GLY A 11 -1.35 -2.47 3.99
CA GLY A 11 -0.71 -2.70 5.29
C GLY A 11 0.03 -4.05 5.41
N GLU A 12 0.21 -4.78 4.32
CA GLU A 12 0.99 -6.03 4.32
C GLU A 12 2.50 -5.77 4.24
N LYS A 13 3.29 -6.74 4.71
CA LYS A 13 4.75 -6.72 4.58
C LYS A 13 5.13 -7.06 3.14
N ILE A 14 6.03 -6.27 2.58
CA ILE A 14 6.60 -6.43 1.25
C ILE A 14 7.96 -7.14 1.44
N PRO A 15 8.16 -8.31 0.83
CA PRO A 15 9.45 -8.99 0.87
C PRO A 15 10.51 -8.18 0.09
N PRO A 16 11.79 -8.30 0.48
CA PRO A 16 12.88 -7.63 -0.21
C PRO A 16 12.91 -8.03 -1.70
N GLY A 17 13.24 -7.09 -2.58
CA GLY A 17 13.29 -7.33 -4.03
C GLY A 17 11.93 -7.41 -4.72
N THR A 18 10.83 -7.22 -4.00
CA THR A 18 9.46 -7.23 -4.54
C THR A 18 8.76 -5.89 -4.31
N GLY A 19 7.75 -5.60 -5.14
CA GLY A 19 6.88 -4.44 -4.98
C GLY A 19 7.27 -3.26 -5.86
N LEU A 20 6.70 -2.10 -5.58
CA LEU A 20 7.01 -0.85 -6.27
C LEU A 20 7.04 0.31 -5.28
N MET A 21 8.02 1.19 -5.49
CA MET A 21 8.12 2.50 -4.84
C MET A 21 7.53 3.56 -5.75
N TYR A 22 6.59 4.36 -5.23
CA TYR A 22 6.02 5.51 -5.91
C TYR A 22 6.35 6.77 -5.13
N VAL A 23 7.01 7.71 -5.78
CA VAL A 23 7.42 8.98 -5.19
C VAL A 23 6.55 10.08 -5.79
N LYS A 24 5.85 10.84 -4.95
CA LYS A 24 5.13 12.03 -5.39
C LYS A 24 6.09 13.21 -5.62
N THR A 25 5.62 14.23 -6.31
CA THR A 25 6.33 15.50 -6.51
C THR A 25 6.73 16.17 -5.19
N ASP A 26 5.94 15.99 -4.13
CA ASP A 26 6.22 16.54 -2.80
C ASP A 26 7.29 15.75 -2.02
N GLY A 27 7.88 14.71 -2.62
CA GLY A 27 8.86 13.82 -1.97
C GLY A 27 8.25 12.73 -1.09
N THR A 28 6.92 12.66 -0.97
CA THR A 28 6.26 11.59 -0.21
C THR A 28 6.41 10.24 -0.93
N VAL A 29 6.95 9.26 -0.21
CA VAL A 29 7.21 7.91 -0.73
C VAL A 29 6.12 6.94 -0.29
N TYR A 30 5.52 6.26 -1.27
CA TYR A 30 4.55 5.19 -1.06
C TYR A 30 5.13 3.86 -1.55
N TYR A 31 4.97 2.82 -0.75
CA TYR A 31 5.34 1.46 -1.14
C TYR A 31 4.09 0.63 -1.43
N PHE A 32 4.11 -0.10 -2.54
CA PHE A 32 3.02 -0.98 -2.95
C PHE A 32 3.49 -2.42 -3.10
N CYS A 33 2.74 -3.37 -2.53
CA CYS A 33 3.03 -4.79 -2.68
C CYS A 33 2.69 -5.33 -4.07
N THR A 34 1.58 -4.88 -4.66
CA THR A 34 1.02 -5.41 -5.91
C THR A 34 0.44 -4.33 -6.80
N ARG A 35 0.25 -4.63 -8.10
CA ARG A 35 -0.43 -3.76 -9.07
C ARG A 35 -1.84 -3.38 -8.61
N LYS A 36 -2.56 -4.30 -7.95
CA LYS A 36 -3.91 -4.06 -7.39
C LYS A 36 -3.92 -2.86 -6.43
N CYS A 37 -2.94 -2.79 -5.52
CA CYS A 37 -2.83 -1.70 -4.55
C CYS A 37 -2.55 -0.35 -5.24
N ARG A 38 -1.70 -0.35 -6.26
CA ARG A 38 -1.37 0.84 -7.05
C ARG A 38 -2.61 1.39 -7.76
N VAL A 39 -3.35 0.53 -8.47
CA VAL A 39 -4.53 0.94 -9.25
C VAL A 39 -5.63 1.49 -8.33
N LEU A 40 -5.89 0.83 -7.20
CA LEU A 40 -6.89 1.31 -6.23
C LEU A 40 -6.48 2.64 -5.57
N PHE A 41 -5.19 2.82 -5.30
CA PHE A 41 -4.66 4.08 -4.78
C PHE A 41 -4.87 5.23 -5.78
N PHE A 42 -4.53 5.03 -7.06
CA PHE A 42 -4.75 6.04 -8.10
C PHE A 42 -6.24 6.27 -8.40
N ARG A 43 -7.09 5.28 -8.18
CA ARG A 43 -8.55 5.44 -8.25
C ARG A 43 -9.12 6.24 -7.08
N GLY A 44 -8.32 6.62 -6.08
CA GLY A 44 -8.79 7.34 -4.90
C GLY A 44 -9.66 6.48 -3.97
N THR A 45 -9.52 5.15 -4.02
CA THR A 45 -10.26 4.26 -3.13
C THR A 45 -9.61 4.25 -1.75
N ASP A 46 -10.38 4.53 -0.70
CA ASP A 46 -9.90 4.42 0.67
C ASP A 46 -9.68 2.95 1.05
N ALA A 47 -8.44 2.60 1.41
CA ALA A 47 -8.12 1.26 1.91
C ALA A 47 -9.00 0.86 3.11
N ARG A 48 -9.37 1.82 3.96
CA ARG A 48 -10.21 1.59 5.16
C ARG A 48 -11.59 1.03 4.86
N LYS A 49 -12.12 1.24 3.64
CA LYS A 49 -13.43 0.73 3.20
C LYS A 49 -13.34 -0.71 2.66
N LEU A 50 -12.15 -1.20 2.34
CA LEU A 50 -11.93 -2.50 1.71
C LEU A 50 -11.66 -3.59 2.74
N LYS A 51 -12.61 -4.52 2.91
CA LYS A 51 -12.56 -5.63 3.88
C LYS A 51 -11.30 -6.51 3.82
N TRP A 52 -10.67 -6.62 2.65
CA TRP A 52 -9.49 -7.46 2.44
C TRP A 52 -8.17 -6.79 2.87
N THR A 53 -8.17 -5.49 3.13
CA THR A 53 -6.95 -4.79 3.57
C THR A 53 -6.81 -4.90 5.09
N LYS A 54 -5.57 -4.96 5.59
CA LYS A 54 -5.30 -4.93 7.04
C LYS A 54 -5.67 -3.59 7.69
N LYS A 55 -5.84 -2.55 6.88
CA LYS A 55 -6.27 -1.21 7.30
C LYS A 55 -7.79 -1.06 7.35
N TYR A 56 -8.55 -2.12 7.04
CA TYR A 56 -10.00 -2.09 7.12
C TYR A 56 -10.46 -1.74 8.54
N VAL A 57 -11.33 -0.74 8.64
CA VAL A 57 -11.97 -0.37 9.90
C VAL A 57 -13.44 -0.73 9.75
N LYS A 58 -13.92 -1.67 10.58
CA LYS A 58 -15.35 -1.95 10.67
C LYS A 58 -15.99 -0.77 11.41
N SER A 59 -16.62 0.15 10.67
CA SER A 59 -17.44 1.17 11.30
C SER A 59 -18.53 0.46 12.11
N LYS A 60 -18.63 0.83 13.38
CA LYS A 60 -19.62 0.30 14.32
C LYS A 60 -21.01 0.80 13.96
#